data_AF-A0A7J2TNV0-F1
#
_entry.id   AF-A0A7J2TNV0-F1
#
_cell.length_a   1.000
_cell.length_b   1.000
_cell.length_c   1.000
_cell.angle_alpha   90.00
_cell.angle_beta   90.00
_cell.angle_gamma   90.00
#
_symmetry.space_group_name_H-M   'P 1'
#
loop_
_entity.id
_entity.type
_entity.pdbx_description
1 polymer ?
#
loop_
_entity_poly.entity_id
_entity_poly.type
_entity_poly.pdbx_seq_one_letter_code
_entity_poly.pdbx_strand_id
1 'polypeptide(L)'
;MPELHDIGKLVDKRATGIEHNFENAPFRLENDTWRGIVEHHCSRNFQKYPTSPDTFKLCIADDLAAAFSRYTIEGEDAHVFNTHKLWNPPSETMTQSFIKSAEEARELFSFLAKNPTANEFFEKYEDMLRKRTEHATRGKNITSLYTHSKLTGQFFRILISDNSAFSLKSEELQGLNKEEVAALINKKKKTWNMSIMRCKINFAQIPVKAKDMNVFKVLEKLIENIKKELPDNIFFSTSNELLIVTSNVQEPLEKIRKKIEDLGFWMDVLYAETQVGGIKPQLEDIRGKKEKMVMYPPLPNEISPPICELCQISKARDQPLVDEESGIKEFLCEKCWRIREAGSGLPKFVEWESSEKNPKIGWLKIWLDYELLLKSLSELYSRYLEEIRESTLKNQIEIRFSTISEFQWDYDKFLKCFEESVEKDFGSGNVQKILPDFLAVQIDSFNLLKNVLLRFNELYDAFFPKFKDVSSPLKLSIVGSNIKFPFLETWRLLQDTRNEINIQLIGKGYIGLKVKDLSVFLKTKTDNKALLYKLIKLSEISPKLAKITLSDRSDRDFYPYTDLRLAVEKFGFENILTYAKMMGD
;
A
#
# COMPACT_ATOMS: atom_id res chain seq x y z
N MET A 1 -27.42 -1.16 -8.60
CA MET A 1 -26.20 -1.07 -7.76
C MET A 1 -25.07 -1.87 -8.40
N PRO A 2 -23.96 -1.24 -8.81
CA PRO A 2 -22.90 -1.89 -9.57
C PRO A 2 -22.11 -2.93 -8.75
N GLU A 3 -21.95 -2.77 -7.44
CA GLU A 3 -21.14 -3.68 -6.62
C GLU A 3 -21.74 -5.10 -6.49
N LEU A 4 -23.07 -5.21 -6.65
CA LEU A 4 -23.81 -6.46 -6.49
C LEU A 4 -23.90 -7.28 -7.79
N HIS A 5 -23.40 -6.76 -8.92
CA HIS A 5 -23.56 -7.36 -10.25
C HIS A 5 -23.17 -8.86 -10.30
N ASP A 6 -22.18 -9.24 -9.49
CA ASP A 6 -21.55 -10.56 -9.52
C ASP A 6 -21.89 -11.41 -8.28
N ILE A 7 -22.89 -11.00 -7.49
CA ILE A 7 -23.28 -11.67 -6.24
C ILE A 7 -23.66 -13.15 -6.44
N GLY A 8 -24.15 -13.51 -7.64
CA GLY A 8 -24.48 -14.88 -7.98
C GLY A 8 -23.27 -15.82 -8.00
N LYS A 9 -22.03 -15.31 -8.03
CA LYS A 9 -20.82 -16.15 -7.87
C LYS A 9 -20.72 -16.80 -6.48
N LEU A 10 -21.48 -16.32 -5.49
CA LEU A 10 -21.63 -16.96 -4.18
C LEU A 10 -22.51 -18.22 -4.22
N VAL A 11 -23.31 -18.39 -5.28
CA VAL A 11 -24.20 -19.54 -5.46
C VAL A 11 -23.44 -20.70 -6.10
N ASP A 12 -23.54 -21.87 -5.48
CA ASP A 12 -22.98 -23.09 -6.05
C ASP A 12 -23.95 -23.68 -7.07
N LYS A 13 -23.59 -23.57 -8.36
CA LYS A 13 -24.39 -24.09 -9.47
C LYS A 13 -24.65 -25.60 -9.36
N ARG A 14 -23.68 -26.39 -8.85
CA ARG A 14 -23.82 -27.84 -8.76
C ARG A 14 -24.81 -28.24 -7.68
N ALA A 15 -24.87 -27.47 -6.60
CA ALA A 15 -25.76 -27.75 -5.48
C ALA A 15 -27.19 -27.20 -5.68
N THR A 16 -27.32 -26.02 -6.30
CA THR A 16 -28.61 -25.32 -6.41
C THR A 16 -29.25 -25.38 -7.80
N GLY A 17 -28.47 -25.70 -8.83
CA GLY A 17 -28.88 -25.59 -10.24
C GLY A 17 -28.94 -24.15 -10.75
N ILE A 18 -28.73 -23.13 -9.92
CA ILE A 18 -28.83 -21.71 -10.29
C ILE A 18 -27.50 -21.21 -10.87
N GLU A 19 -27.56 -20.52 -12.00
CA GLU A 19 -26.41 -19.89 -12.63
C GLU A 19 -26.06 -18.55 -11.97
N HIS A 20 -24.78 -18.17 -11.97
CA HIS A 20 -24.31 -16.95 -11.31
C HIS A 20 -24.86 -15.66 -11.94
N ASN A 21 -25.32 -15.71 -13.19
CA ASN A 21 -25.97 -14.60 -13.90
C ASN A 21 -27.47 -14.47 -13.58
N PHE A 22 -28.03 -15.41 -12.80
CA PHE A 22 -29.45 -15.55 -12.48
C PHE A 22 -30.41 -15.63 -13.69
N GLU A 23 -29.92 -15.95 -14.89
CA GLU A 23 -30.77 -16.09 -16.08
C GLU A 23 -31.77 -17.25 -15.94
N ASN A 24 -31.40 -18.30 -15.20
CA ASN A 24 -32.26 -19.44 -14.92
C ASN A 24 -32.90 -19.40 -13.52
N ALA A 25 -32.90 -18.24 -12.85
CA ALA A 25 -33.55 -18.08 -11.56
C ALA A 25 -35.08 -18.29 -11.70
N PRO A 26 -35.74 -18.88 -10.68
CA PRO A 26 -37.15 -19.28 -10.77
C PRO A 26 -38.15 -18.11 -10.74
N PHE A 27 -37.68 -16.89 -10.55
CA PHE A 27 -38.48 -15.67 -10.57
C PHE A 27 -37.60 -14.50 -11.03
N ARG A 28 -38.25 -13.37 -11.33
CA ARG A 28 -37.60 -12.12 -11.77
C ARG A 28 -37.93 -11.01 -10.79
N LEU A 29 -36.94 -10.18 -10.47
CA LEU A 29 -37.13 -8.97 -9.69
C LEU A 29 -37.15 -7.75 -10.62
N GLU A 30 -38.10 -6.84 -10.40
CA GLU A 30 -38.23 -5.61 -11.18
C GLU A 30 -37.50 -4.45 -10.49
N ASN A 31 -36.18 -4.57 -10.35
CA ASN A 31 -35.34 -3.49 -9.81
C ASN A 31 -34.01 -3.37 -10.57
N ASP A 32 -33.33 -2.22 -10.40
CA ASP A 32 -32.09 -1.91 -11.12
C ASP A 32 -30.93 -2.81 -10.73
N THR A 33 -30.92 -3.30 -9.48
CA THR A 33 -29.91 -4.24 -9.01
C THR A 33 -30.02 -5.58 -9.74
N TRP A 34 -31.23 -6.11 -9.89
CA TRP A 34 -31.49 -7.33 -10.65
C TRP A 34 -31.10 -7.17 -12.13
N ARG A 35 -31.46 -6.02 -12.72
CA ARG A 35 -31.09 -5.69 -14.10
C ARG A 35 -29.57 -5.67 -14.27
N GLY A 36 -28.85 -5.03 -13.35
CA GLY A 36 -27.39 -5.02 -13.33
C GLY A 36 -26.78 -6.42 -13.25
N ILE A 37 -27.34 -7.30 -12.41
CA ILE A 37 -26.85 -8.69 -12.30
C ILE A 37 -27.06 -9.46 -13.61
N VAL A 38 -28.25 -9.38 -14.18
CA VAL A 38 -28.63 -10.21 -15.34
C VAL A 38 -28.07 -9.67 -16.67
N GLU A 39 -27.89 -8.36 -16.81
CA GLU A 39 -27.56 -7.73 -18.10
C GLU A 39 -26.11 -7.25 -18.23
N HIS A 40 -25.26 -7.33 -17.19
CA HIS A 40 -23.90 -6.77 -17.27
C HIS A 40 -22.90 -7.58 -18.11
N HIS A 41 -23.21 -8.81 -18.50
CA HIS A 41 -22.34 -9.61 -19.36
C HIS A 41 -22.70 -9.46 -20.84
N CYS A 42 -21.69 -9.43 -21.71
CA CYS A 42 -21.88 -9.41 -23.16
C CYS A 42 -20.96 -10.42 -23.84
N SER A 43 -21.20 -11.72 -23.61
CA SER A 43 -20.41 -12.83 -24.20
C SER A 43 -21.32 -13.95 -24.69
N ARG A 44 -20.82 -14.83 -25.58
CA ARG A 44 -21.59 -15.93 -26.20
C ARG A 44 -22.30 -16.83 -25.18
N ASN A 45 -21.80 -16.93 -23.96
CA ASN A 45 -22.31 -17.81 -22.91
C ASN A 45 -23.53 -17.29 -22.15
N PHE A 46 -23.95 -16.04 -22.37
CA PHE A 46 -25.07 -15.40 -21.67
C PHE A 46 -26.22 -15.09 -22.62
N GLN A 47 -27.48 -15.32 -22.25
CA GLN A 47 -28.61 -14.97 -23.12
C GLN A 47 -28.94 -13.48 -23.05
N LYS A 48 -28.77 -12.87 -21.88
CA LYS A 48 -29.01 -11.46 -21.62
C LYS A 48 -27.76 -10.64 -21.91
N TYR A 49 -27.98 -9.36 -22.18
CA TYR A 49 -26.95 -8.43 -22.59
C TYR A 49 -27.35 -7.00 -22.21
N PRO A 50 -26.41 -6.04 -22.19
CA PRO A 50 -26.72 -4.68 -21.81
C PRO A 50 -27.76 -4.04 -22.75
N THR A 51 -28.88 -3.57 -22.19
CA THR A 51 -29.93 -2.87 -22.95
C THR A 51 -30.11 -1.40 -22.57
N SER A 52 -29.36 -0.93 -21.57
CA SER A 52 -29.37 0.46 -21.12
C SER A 52 -27.96 1.04 -21.04
N PRO A 53 -27.80 2.37 -21.09
CA PRO A 53 -26.49 3.01 -20.90
C PRO A 53 -25.80 2.61 -19.59
N ASP A 54 -26.56 2.43 -18.51
CA ASP A 54 -26.01 2.02 -17.22
C ASP A 54 -25.51 0.58 -17.24
N THR A 55 -26.31 -0.38 -17.72
CA THR A 55 -25.85 -1.78 -17.87
C THR A 55 -24.67 -1.90 -18.83
N PHE A 56 -24.58 -1.01 -19.84
CA PHE A 56 -23.47 -0.96 -20.79
C PHE A 56 -22.18 -0.47 -20.10
N LYS A 57 -22.25 0.63 -19.35
CA LYS A 57 -21.12 1.15 -18.57
C LYS A 57 -20.72 0.19 -17.46
N LEU A 58 -21.68 -0.53 -16.85
CA LEU A 58 -21.42 -1.58 -15.88
C LEU A 58 -20.63 -2.74 -16.50
N CYS A 59 -20.96 -3.18 -17.71
CA CYS A 59 -20.19 -4.18 -18.44
C CYS A 59 -18.72 -3.75 -18.65
N ILE A 60 -18.50 -2.46 -18.97
CA ILE A 60 -17.14 -1.92 -19.12
C ILE A 60 -16.42 -1.82 -17.77
N ALA A 61 -17.12 -1.40 -16.71
CA ALA A 61 -16.55 -1.31 -15.36
C ALA A 61 -16.13 -2.68 -14.81
N ASP A 62 -16.96 -3.71 -15.02
CA ASP A 62 -16.65 -5.12 -14.71
C ASP A 62 -15.35 -5.56 -15.42
N ASP A 63 -15.25 -5.30 -16.73
CA ASP A 63 -14.03 -5.57 -17.52
C ASP A 63 -12.77 -4.87 -16.97
N LEU A 64 -12.90 -3.63 -16.48
CA LEU A 64 -11.78 -2.85 -15.94
C LEU A 64 -11.34 -3.34 -14.55
N ALA A 65 -12.30 -3.82 -13.75
CA ALA A 65 -12.08 -4.36 -12.41
C ALA A 65 -11.58 -5.82 -12.42
N ALA A 66 -11.60 -6.50 -13.56
CA ALA A 66 -11.18 -7.88 -13.68
C ALA A 66 -9.69 -8.09 -13.31
N ALA A 67 -9.39 -9.23 -12.69
CA ALA A 67 -8.00 -9.64 -12.39
C ALA A 67 -7.20 -10.01 -13.64
N PHE A 68 -7.89 -10.26 -14.75
CA PHE A 68 -7.34 -10.81 -15.97
C PHE A 68 -7.91 -10.15 -17.22
N SER A 69 -7.07 -9.99 -18.25
CA SER A 69 -7.61 -9.84 -19.61
C SER A 69 -8.29 -11.15 -20.00
N ARG A 70 -9.56 -11.07 -20.44
CA ARG A 70 -10.39 -12.22 -20.81
C ARG A 70 -9.80 -12.98 -22.01
N TYR A 71 -8.81 -13.84 -21.76
CA TYR A 71 -8.29 -14.81 -22.72
C TYR A 71 -8.68 -16.22 -22.29
N THR A 72 -9.16 -17.01 -23.24
CA THR A 72 -9.55 -18.42 -23.06
C THR A 72 -8.33 -19.26 -22.72
N ILE A 73 -8.36 -20.00 -21.61
CA ILE A 73 -7.42 -21.09 -21.36
C ILE A 73 -8.04 -22.31 -22.04
N GLU A 74 -7.30 -22.96 -22.93
CA GLU A 74 -7.63 -24.31 -23.39
C GLU A 74 -6.98 -25.29 -22.40
N GLY A 75 -7.78 -25.88 -21.52
CA GLY A 75 -7.35 -26.87 -20.52
C GLY A 75 -8.53 -27.37 -19.68
N GLU A 76 -8.43 -28.57 -19.10
CA GLU A 76 -9.42 -29.06 -18.14
C GLU A 76 -9.44 -28.14 -16.91
N ASP A 77 -10.45 -27.26 -16.83
CA ASP A 77 -10.59 -26.24 -15.79
C ASP A 77 -10.69 -26.87 -14.38
N ALA A 78 -9.56 -26.99 -13.68
CA ALA A 78 -9.57 -27.21 -12.24
C ALA A 78 -10.11 -25.94 -11.57
N HIS A 79 -11.40 -25.94 -11.19
CA HIS A 79 -12.01 -24.82 -10.48
C HIS A 79 -11.56 -24.76 -9.02
N VAL A 80 -11.02 -23.62 -8.62
CA VAL A 80 -10.64 -23.27 -7.25
C VAL A 80 -11.38 -21.98 -6.87
N PHE A 81 -12.30 -22.10 -5.92
CA PHE A 81 -13.25 -21.04 -5.58
C PHE A 81 -12.69 -20.02 -4.58
N ASN A 82 -11.55 -20.30 -3.94
CA ASN A 82 -10.91 -19.34 -3.05
C ASN A 82 -9.80 -18.53 -3.72
N THR A 83 -9.59 -17.33 -3.20
CA THR A 83 -8.58 -16.39 -3.69
C THR A 83 -7.17 -16.84 -3.33
N HIS A 84 -6.31 -16.96 -4.32
CA HIS A 84 -4.87 -17.15 -4.20
C HIS A 84 -4.16 -15.80 -4.20
N LYS A 85 -4.10 -15.13 -3.04
CA LYS A 85 -3.33 -13.89 -2.91
C LYS A 85 -1.86 -14.20 -3.15
N LEU A 86 -1.24 -13.55 -4.13
CA LEU A 86 0.14 -13.84 -4.55
C LEU A 86 1.16 -13.75 -3.41
N TRP A 87 0.96 -12.81 -2.49
CA TRP A 87 1.83 -12.59 -1.32
C TRP A 87 1.52 -13.51 -0.13
N ASN A 88 0.30 -14.07 -0.07
CA ASN A 88 -0.20 -14.86 1.05
C ASN A 88 -1.28 -15.87 0.61
N PRO A 89 -0.87 -16.94 -0.08
CA PRO A 89 -1.81 -17.90 -0.63
C PRO A 89 -2.47 -18.72 0.49
N PRO A 90 -3.73 -19.15 0.31
CA PRO A 90 -4.41 -19.98 1.29
C PRO A 90 -3.75 -21.37 1.40
N SER A 91 -3.80 -21.96 2.59
CA SER A 91 -3.27 -23.31 2.85
C SER A 91 -4.13 -24.42 2.23
N GLU A 92 -5.42 -24.17 2.06
CA GLU A 92 -6.40 -25.13 1.56
C GLU A 92 -7.09 -24.60 0.30
N THR A 93 -7.55 -25.50 -0.56
CA THR A 93 -8.32 -25.15 -1.75
C THR A 93 -9.81 -25.30 -1.50
N MET A 94 -10.58 -24.31 -1.93
CA MET A 94 -12.04 -24.36 -1.86
C MET A 94 -12.60 -24.89 -3.18
N THR A 95 -13.32 -26.01 -3.15
CA THR A 95 -13.81 -26.70 -4.38
C THR A 95 -15.27 -26.40 -4.73
N GLN A 96 -15.95 -25.61 -3.89
CA GLN A 96 -17.36 -25.25 -4.02
C GLN A 96 -17.59 -23.81 -3.56
N SER A 97 -18.71 -23.21 -3.97
CA SER A 97 -19.12 -21.89 -3.48
C SER A 97 -19.85 -21.96 -2.13
N PHE A 98 -20.36 -20.83 -1.63
CA PHE A 98 -20.90 -20.70 -0.27
C PHE A 98 -22.37 -21.12 -0.15
N ILE A 99 -23.23 -20.65 -1.04
CA ILE A 99 -24.68 -20.92 -1.00
C ILE A 99 -24.94 -22.25 -1.71
N LYS A 100 -25.35 -23.26 -0.94
CA LYS A 100 -25.42 -24.66 -1.37
C LYS A 100 -26.83 -25.23 -1.34
N SER A 101 -27.81 -24.49 -0.84
CA SER A 101 -29.19 -24.95 -0.73
C SER A 101 -30.18 -23.98 -1.38
N ALA A 102 -31.36 -24.50 -1.72
CA ALA A 102 -32.46 -23.68 -2.22
C ALA A 102 -32.96 -22.68 -1.15
N GLU A 103 -32.83 -23.01 0.14
CA GLU A 103 -33.22 -22.12 1.24
C GLU A 103 -32.30 -20.90 1.35
N GLU A 104 -30.98 -21.13 1.40
CA GLU A 104 -29.98 -20.05 1.37
C GLU A 104 -30.10 -19.19 0.10
N ALA A 105 -30.40 -19.81 -1.05
CA ALA A 105 -30.68 -19.07 -2.28
C ALA A 105 -31.92 -18.17 -2.14
N ARG A 106 -33.01 -18.65 -1.53
CA ARG A 106 -34.20 -17.82 -1.23
C ARG A 106 -33.87 -16.66 -0.30
N GLU A 107 -32.99 -16.82 0.66
CA GLU A 107 -32.55 -15.72 1.54
C GLU A 107 -31.78 -14.65 0.76
N LEU A 108 -30.86 -15.06 -0.12
CA LEU A 108 -30.15 -14.16 -1.03
C LEU A 108 -31.14 -13.37 -1.90
N PHE A 109 -32.12 -14.06 -2.47
CA PHE A 109 -33.11 -13.42 -3.31
C PHE A 109 -34.05 -12.49 -2.55
N SER A 110 -34.43 -12.85 -1.33
CA SER A 110 -35.20 -11.99 -0.44
C SER A 110 -34.41 -10.74 -0.05
N PHE A 111 -33.09 -10.86 0.08
CA PHE A 111 -32.20 -9.71 0.26
C PHE A 111 -32.17 -8.81 -0.98
N LEU A 112 -32.01 -9.37 -2.18
CA LEU A 112 -32.01 -8.61 -3.43
C LEU A 112 -33.36 -7.94 -3.73
N ALA A 113 -34.47 -8.55 -3.31
CA ALA A 113 -35.82 -7.97 -3.45
C ALA A 113 -35.98 -6.65 -2.68
N LYS A 114 -35.21 -6.44 -1.59
CA LYS A 114 -35.20 -5.18 -0.83
C LYS A 114 -34.43 -4.06 -1.52
N ASN A 115 -33.80 -4.32 -2.67
CA ASN A 115 -32.92 -3.39 -3.38
C ASN A 115 -31.84 -2.77 -2.47
N PRO A 116 -30.96 -3.60 -1.89
CA PRO A 116 -30.04 -3.19 -0.84
C PRO A 116 -28.96 -2.24 -1.36
N THR A 117 -28.45 -1.41 -0.46
CA THR A 117 -27.31 -0.54 -0.69
C THR A 117 -26.00 -1.34 -0.74
N ALA A 118 -24.93 -0.71 -1.25
CA ALA A 118 -23.60 -1.32 -1.27
C ALA A 118 -23.09 -1.60 0.16
N ASN A 119 -23.41 -0.73 1.13
CA ASN A 119 -23.00 -0.91 2.51
C ASN A 119 -23.69 -2.13 3.12
N GLU A 120 -25.02 -2.26 2.99
CA GLU A 120 -25.75 -3.44 3.46
C GLU A 120 -25.26 -4.74 2.81
N PHE A 121 -24.87 -4.68 1.53
CA PHE A 121 -24.28 -5.82 0.82
C PHE A 121 -22.94 -6.26 1.40
N PHE A 122 -22.00 -5.32 1.59
CA PHE A 122 -20.71 -5.66 2.16
C PHE A 122 -20.85 -6.07 3.64
N GLU A 123 -21.64 -5.38 4.44
CA GLU A 123 -21.89 -5.77 5.85
C GLU A 123 -22.42 -7.20 5.96
N LYS A 124 -23.30 -7.63 5.06
CA LYS A 124 -23.88 -8.98 5.10
C LYS A 124 -22.96 -10.06 4.54
N TYR A 125 -22.20 -9.79 3.47
CA TYR A 125 -21.50 -10.83 2.70
C TYR A 125 -19.96 -10.70 2.68
N GLU A 126 -19.37 -9.71 3.36
CA GLU A 126 -17.92 -9.43 3.32
C GLU A 126 -17.04 -10.66 3.51
N ASP A 127 -17.30 -11.48 4.54
CA ASP A 127 -16.51 -12.68 4.81
C ASP A 127 -16.52 -13.69 3.66
N MET A 128 -17.68 -13.88 3.01
CA MET A 128 -17.80 -14.76 1.85
C MET A 128 -17.11 -14.15 0.64
N LEU A 129 -17.30 -12.85 0.40
CA LEU A 129 -16.74 -12.12 -0.74
C LEU A 129 -15.21 -12.06 -0.68
N ARG A 130 -14.62 -11.91 0.51
CA ARG A 130 -13.15 -11.89 0.70
C ARG A 130 -12.50 -13.25 0.48
N LYS A 131 -13.23 -14.33 0.77
CA LYS A 131 -12.75 -15.71 0.56
C LYS A 131 -12.96 -16.19 -0.87
N ARG A 132 -14.08 -15.83 -1.50
CA ARG A 132 -14.44 -16.21 -2.87
C ARG A 132 -13.57 -15.46 -3.86
N THR A 133 -12.92 -16.17 -4.78
CA THR A 133 -12.23 -15.53 -5.93
C THR A 133 -13.21 -14.94 -6.93
N GLU A 134 -12.83 -13.86 -7.60
CA GLU A 134 -13.59 -13.32 -8.74
C GLU A 134 -13.69 -14.36 -9.87
N HIS A 135 -12.58 -14.98 -10.25
CA HIS A 135 -12.51 -15.97 -11.31
C HIS A 135 -12.06 -17.34 -10.75
N ALA A 136 -12.88 -18.38 -10.94
CA ALA A 136 -12.65 -19.69 -10.32
C ALA A 136 -11.63 -20.58 -11.08
N THR A 137 -11.29 -20.28 -12.33
CA THR A 137 -10.21 -21.00 -13.02
C THR A 137 -8.88 -20.80 -12.30
N ARG A 138 -8.22 -21.91 -11.96
CA ARG A 138 -6.88 -21.92 -11.37
C ARG A 138 -5.90 -21.12 -12.23
N GLY A 139 -5.00 -20.38 -11.59
CA GLY A 139 -4.12 -19.42 -12.28
C GLY A 139 -4.73 -18.02 -12.33
N LYS A 140 -6.04 -17.89 -12.58
CA LYS A 140 -6.73 -16.59 -12.63
C LYS A 140 -7.32 -16.14 -11.30
N ASN A 141 -7.31 -17.01 -10.29
CA ASN A 141 -7.99 -16.81 -9.02
C ASN A 141 -7.23 -15.92 -8.01
N ILE A 142 -6.57 -14.85 -8.47
CA ILE A 142 -5.65 -14.03 -7.65
C ILE A 142 -6.29 -12.81 -6.96
N THR A 143 -7.58 -12.55 -7.23
CA THR A 143 -8.33 -11.43 -6.65
C THR A 143 -9.62 -11.95 -6.01
N SER A 144 -10.00 -11.39 -4.87
CA SER A 144 -11.30 -11.68 -4.25
C SER A 144 -12.47 -11.04 -4.99
N LEU A 145 -13.63 -11.66 -4.85
CA LEU A 145 -14.90 -11.12 -5.32
C LEU A 145 -15.21 -9.80 -4.61
N TYR A 146 -14.80 -9.65 -3.34
CA TYR A 146 -14.89 -8.41 -2.59
C TYR A 146 -14.20 -7.25 -3.31
N THR A 147 -12.92 -7.42 -3.66
CA THR A 147 -12.14 -6.36 -4.32
C THR A 147 -12.68 -6.07 -5.71
N HIS A 148 -13.03 -7.09 -6.48
CA HIS A 148 -13.66 -6.93 -7.78
C HIS A 148 -14.96 -6.10 -7.69
N SER A 149 -15.90 -6.48 -6.81
CA SER A 149 -17.14 -5.74 -6.58
C SER A 149 -16.90 -4.27 -6.22
N LYS A 150 -15.95 -3.98 -5.33
CA LYS A 150 -15.59 -2.60 -4.96
C LYS A 150 -15.07 -1.80 -6.15
N LEU A 151 -14.13 -2.38 -6.92
CA LEU A 151 -13.55 -1.72 -8.08
C LEU A 151 -14.54 -1.53 -9.22
N THR A 152 -15.44 -2.50 -9.47
CA THR A 152 -16.52 -2.34 -10.46
C THR A 152 -17.40 -1.15 -10.10
N GLY A 153 -17.72 -0.97 -8.81
CA GLY A 153 -18.42 0.22 -8.34
C GLY A 153 -17.66 1.53 -8.59
N GLN A 154 -16.36 1.57 -8.27
CA GLN A 154 -15.51 2.75 -8.49
C GLN A 154 -15.39 3.10 -9.98
N PHE A 155 -15.04 2.14 -10.84
CA PHE A 155 -14.98 2.37 -12.29
C PHE A 155 -16.32 2.78 -12.86
N PHE A 156 -17.42 2.15 -12.43
CA PHE A 156 -18.76 2.52 -12.87
C PHE A 156 -19.06 3.99 -12.55
N ARG A 157 -18.75 4.44 -11.33
CA ARG A 157 -18.95 5.85 -10.93
C ARG A 157 -18.11 6.82 -11.75
N ILE A 158 -16.86 6.48 -12.08
CA ILE A 158 -16.03 7.27 -13.01
C ILE A 158 -16.70 7.36 -14.41
N LEU A 159 -17.24 6.26 -14.92
CA LEU A 159 -17.86 6.21 -16.25
C LEU A 159 -19.18 6.99 -16.35
N ILE A 160 -19.89 7.20 -15.23
CA ILE A 160 -21.13 7.97 -15.20
C ILE A 160 -20.94 9.43 -14.77
N SER A 161 -19.85 9.75 -14.06
CA SER A 161 -19.60 11.13 -13.59
C SER A 161 -19.24 12.08 -14.73
N ASP A 162 -18.65 11.57 -15.82
CA ASP A 162 -18.26 12.37 -16.99
C ASP A 162 -19.01 11.94 -18.25
N ASN A 163 -20.24 12.43 -18.38
CA ASN A 163 -21.06 12.18 -19.57
C ASN A 163 -20.49 12.80 -20.85
N SER A 164 -19.53 13.74 -20.75
CA SER A 164 -18.88 14.31 -21.93
C SER A 164 -17.83 13.35 -22.49
N ALA A 165 -17.03 12.72 -21.62
CA ALA A 165 -16.04 11.72 -22.01
C ALA A 165 -16.67 10.37 -22.38
N PHE A 166 -17.70 9.95 -21.66
CA PHE A 166 -18.32 8.63 -21.78
C PHE A 166 -19.79 8.70 -22.20
N SER A 167 -20.06 9.44 -23.28
CA SER A 167 -21.42 9.59 -23.81
C SER A 167 -21.90 8.33 -24.54
N LEU A 168 -23.09 7.88 -24.13
CA LEU A 168 -23.86 6.83 -24.78
C LEU A 168 -25.34 7.15 -24.59
N LYS A 169 -26.05 7.38 -25.69
CA LYS A 169 -27.49 7.63 -25.66
C LYS A 169 -28.26 6.31 -25.75
N SER A 170 -29.45 6.25 -25.15
CA SER A 170 -30.29 5.05 -25.17
C SER A 170 -30.66 4.63 -26.59
N GLU A 171 -30.81 5.58 -27.52
CA GLU A 171 -31.11 5.33 -28.93
C GLU A 171 -29.97 4.60 -29.64
N GLU A 172 -28.72 4.73 -29.16
CA GLU A 172 -27.57 3.97 -29.71
C GLU A 172 -27.66 2.47 -29.40
N LEU A 173 -28.52 2.05 -28.45
CA LEU A 173 -28.73 0.65 -28.07
C LEU A 173 -30.05 0.06 -28.61
N GLN A 174 -30.99 0.91 -29.04
CA GLN A 174 -32.31 0.46 -29.46
C GLN A 174 -32.22 -0.39 -30.75
N GLY A 175 -32.83 -1.57 -30.70
CA GLY A 175 -32.89 -2.49 -31.85
C GLY A 175 -31.60 -3.25 -32.13
N LEU A 176 -30.53 -3.03 -31.35
CA LEU A 176 -29.30 -3.80 -31.50
C LEU A 176 -29.45 -5.21 -30.93
N ASN A 177 -28.92 -6.19 -31.65
CA ASN A 177 -28.71 -7.52 -31.11
C ASN A 177 -27.44 -7.58 -30.24
N LYS A 178 -27.24 -8.73 -29.58
CA LYS A 178 -26.13 -8.95 -28.65
C LYS A 178 -24.75 -8.80 -29.30
N GLU A 179 -24.56 -9.31 -30.51
CA GLU A 179 -23.29 -9.21 -31.25
C GLU A 179 -22.98 -7.74 -31.58
N GLU A 180 -23.99 -6.97 -31.95
CA GLU A 180 -23.88 -5.54 -32.21
C GLU A 180 -23.56 -4.74 -30.94
N VAL A 181 -24.19 -5.06 -29.81
CA VAL A 181 -23.85 -4.47 -28.50
C VAL A 181 -22.41 -4.82 -28.11
N ALA A 182 -21.97 -6.06 -28.29
CA ALA A 182 -20.60 -6.47 -28.03
C ALA A 182 -19.58 -5.72 -28.90
N ALA A 183 -19.90 -5.52 -30.18
CA ALA A 183 -19.09 -4.72 -31.09
C ALA A 183 -19.03 -3.24 -30.65
N LEU A 184 -20.16 -2.70 -30.19
CA LEU A 184 -20.24 -1.33 -29.68
C LEU A 184 -19.42 -1.15 -28.40
N ILE A 185 -19.46 -2.09 -27.45
CA ILE A 185 -18.62 -2.09 -26.25
C ILE A 185 -17.14 -2.04 -26.63
N ASN A 186 -16.72 -2.94 -27.53
CA ASN A 186 -15.34 -2.98 -28.00
C ASN A 186 -14.92 -1.70 -28.73
N LYS A 187 -15.83 -1.10 -29.52
CA LYS A 187 -15.61 0.19 -30.16
C LYS A 187 -15.43 1.29 -29.12
N LYS A 188 -16.34 1.43 -28.15
CA LYS A 188 -16.30 2.47 -27.11
C LYS A 188 -15.05 2.32 -26.23
N LYS A 189 -14.64 1.10 -25.86
CA LYS A 189 -13.37 0.85 -25.14
C LYS A 189 -12.11 1.30 -25.89
N LYS A 190 -12.16 1.37 -27.23
CA LYS A 190 -11.08 1.86 -28.10
C LYS A 190 -11.19 3.35 -28.45
N THR A 191 -12.34 3.99 -28.23
CA THR A 191 -12.54 5.40 -28.58
C THR A 191 -12.62 6.31 -27.36
N TRP A 192 -13.12 5.80 -26.24
CA TRP A 192 -13.11 6.52 -24.98
C TRP A 192 -11.72 6.53 -24.39
N ASN A 193 -11.30 7.70 -23.92
CA ASN A 193 -10.01 7.88 -23.27
C ASN A 193 -10.16 7.91 -21.76
N MET A 194 -9.12 7.47 -21.08
CA MET A 194 -8.97 7.52 -19.64
C MET A 194 -7.51 7.79 -19.32
N SER A 195 -7.27 8.44 -18.21
CA SER A 195 -5.95 8.77 -17.73
C SER A 195 -5.69 8.13 -16.38
N ILE A 196 -4.44 7.76 -16.17
CA ILE A 196 -3.92 7.36 -14.87
C ILE A 196 -2.80 8.34 -14.48
N MET A 197 -2.77 8.69 -13.20
CA MET A 197 -1.84 9.66 -12.65
C MET A 197 -1.26 9.13 -11.33
N ARG A 198 0.06 9.11 -11.25
CA ARG A 198 0.82 8.84 -10.03
C ARG A 198 1.31 10.18 -9.47
N CYS A 199 0.82 10.52 -8.29
CA CYS A 199 1.11 11.77 -7.59
C CYS A 199 1.92 11.48 -6.34
N LYS A 200 3.14 11.99 -6.25
CA LYS A 200 3.96 11.93 -5.03
C LYS A 200 4.10 13.32 -4.44
N ILE A 201 3.50 13.54 -3.28
CA ILE A 201 3.53 14.80 -2.56
C ILE A 201 4.78 14.83 -1.68
N ASN A 202 5.50 15.94 -1.79
CA ASN A 202 6.74 16.20 -1.09
C ASN A 202 6.67 17.58 -0.44
N PHE A 203 7.56 17.83 0.50
CA PHE A 203 7.63 19.08 1.24
C PHE A 203 9.09 19.48 1.43
N ALA A 204 9.36 20.78 1.49
CA ALA A 204 10.72 21.32 1.59
C ALA A 204 11.14 21.65 3.02
N GLN A 205 10.19 21.62 3.95
CA GLN A 205 10.39 21.89 5.36
C GLN A 205 11.39 20.88 5.93
N ILE A 206 12.38 21.41 6.64
CA ILE A 206 13.41 20.68 7.37
C ILE A 206 13.01 20.74 8.85
N PRO A 207 12.41 19.68 9.42
CA PRO A 207 11.96 19.75 10.81
C PRO A 207 13.16 19.72 11.76
N VAL A 208 13.30 20.78 12.56
CA VAL A 208 14.41 20.93 13.53
C VAL A 208 13.91 20.89 14.98
N LYS A 209 12.67 21.33 15.23
CA LYS A 209 11.98 21.25 16.53
C LYS A 209 10.80 20.27 16.47
N ALA A 210 10.34 19.80 17.63
CA ALA A 210 9.13 18.97 17.74
C ALA A 210 7.92 19.56 17.00
N LYS A 211 7.71 20.89 17.12
CA LYS A 211 6.59 21.59 16.46
C LYS A 211 6.72 21.60 14.93
N ASP A 212 7.91 21.45 14.36
CA ASP A 212 8.09 21.39 12.90
C ASP A 212 7.62 20.06 12.31
N MET A 213 7.63 19.00 13.12
CA MET A 213 7.12 17.69 12.73
C MET A 213 5.60 17.68 12.49
N ASN A 214 4.90 18.77 12.82
CA ASN A 214 3.52 19.00 12.41
C ASN A 214 3.31 18.89 10.90
N VAL A 215 4.37 19.06 10.09
CA VAL A 215 4.33 18.85 8.63
C VAL A 215 3.77 17.47 8.27
N PHE A 216 4.06 16.42 9.04
CA PHE A 216 3.54 15.07 8.79
C PHE A 216 2.04 14.97 9.05
N LYS A 217 1.52 15.62 10.10
CA LYS A 217 0.07 15.68 10.33
C LYS A 217 -0.67 16.50 9.28
N VAL A 218 -0.05 17.57 8.82
CA VAL A 218 -0.58 18.38 7.73
C VAL A 218 -0.65 17.54 6.45
N LEU A 219 0.38 16.72 6.18
CA LEU A 219 0.40 15.78 5.07
C LEU A 219 -0.67 14.68 5.21
N GLU A 220 -0.83 14.08 6.38
CA GLU A 220 -1.87 13.07 6.64
C GLU A 220 -3.27 13.64 6.35
N LYS A 221 -3.59 14.80 6.94
CA LYS A 221 -4.87 15.49 6.70
C LYS A 221 -5.07 15.87 5.24
N LEU A 222 -4.01 16.28 4.54
CA LEU A 222 -4.07 16.59 3.11
C LEU A 222 -4.47 15.35 2.31
N ILE A 223 -3.81 14.21 2.54
CA ILE A 223 -4.11 12.94 1.86
C ILE A 223 -5.54 12.49 2.17
N GLU A 224 -5.99 12.56 3.43
CA GLU A 224 -7.37 12.25 3.81
C GLU A 224 -8.40 13.14 3.11
N ASN A 225 -8.12 14.44 3.00
CA ASN A 225 -9.00 15.38 2.31
C ASN A 225 -9.07 15.09 0.80
N ILE A 226 -7.94 14.76 0.17
CA ILE A 226 -7.92 14.34 -1.24
C ILE A 226 -8.75 13.06 -1.43
N LYS A 227 -8.61 12.09 -0.52
CA LYS A 227 -9.41 10.85 -0.55
C LYS A 227 -10.91 11.10 -0.43
N LYS A 228 -11.33 12.06 0.39
CA LYS A 228 -12.74 12.44 0.53
C LYS A 228 -13.30 13.15 -0.70
N GLU A 229 -12.49 13.95 -1.39
CA GLU A 229 -12.91 14.70 -2.58
C GLU A 229 -12.86 13.88 -3.88
N LEU A 230 -12.03 12.83 -3.90
CA LEU A 230 -11.83 11.93 -5.05
C LEU A 230 -12.02 10.45 -4.65
N PRO A 231 -13.15 10.07 -4.03
CA PRO A 231 -13.31 8.75 -3.41
C PRO A 231 -13.28 7.59 -4.41
N ASP A 232 -13.72 7.84 -5.64
CA ASP A 232 -13.77 6.83 -6.70
C ASP A 232 -12.56 6.84 -7.62
N ASN A 233 -11.78 7.92 -7.61
CA ASN A 233 -10.64 8.05 -8.51
C ASN A 233 -9.35 7.46 -7.91
N ILE A 234 -9.27 7.20 -6.61
CA ILE A 234 -8.05 6.72 -5.95
C ILE A 234 -8.04 5.20 -5.87
N PHE A 235 -7.06 4.58 -6.51
CA PHE A 235 -6.90 3.11 -6.59
C PHE A 235 -5.79 2.56 -5.69
N PHE A 236 -4.86 3.42 -5.29
CA PHE A 236 -3.75 3.10 -4.39
C PHE A 236 -3.29 4.36 -3.67
N SER A 237 -2.85 4.23 -2.42
CA SER A 237 -2.36 5.36 -1.64
C SER A 237 -1.41 4.95 -0.51
N THR A 238 -0.38 5.76 -0.28
CA THR A 238 0.47 5.71 0.92
C THR A 238 0.33 7.03 1.71
N SER A 239 1.21 7.27 2.67
CA SER A 239 1.25 8.53 3.42
C SER A 239 1.56 9.76 2.57
N ASN A 240 2.12 9.59 1.36
CA ASN A 240 2.53 10.71 0.51
C ASN A 240 2.39 10.44 -0.99
N GLU A 241 1.83 9.30 -1.40
CA GLU A 241 1.69 8.91 -2.80
C GLU A 241 0.25 8.47 -3.09
N LEU A 242 -0.24 8.81 -4.28
CA LEU A 242 -1.59 8.50 -4.76
C LEU A 242 -1.54 7.98 -6.20
N LEU A 243 -2.33 6.95 -6.49
CA LEU A 243 -2.62 6.50 -7.85
C LEU A 243 -4.07 6.85 -8.19
N ILE A 244 -4.24 7.71 -9.19
CA ILE A 244 -5.53 8.32 -9.55
C ILE A 244 -5.91 7.90 -10.96
N VAL A 245 -7.13 7.42 -11.16
CA VAL A 245 -7.73 7.16 -12.48
C VAL A 245 -8.86 8.16 -12.73
N THR A 246 -8.86 8.78 -13.89
CA THR A 246 -9.81 9.85 -14.24
C THR A 246 -10.04 9.93 -15.76
N SER A 247 -11.17 10.48 -16.20
CA SER A 247 -11.38 10.88 -17.60
C SER A 247 -10.72 12.22 -17.94
N ASN A 248 -10.46 13.05 -16.93
CA ASN A 248 -9.91 14.39 -17.08
C ASN A 248 -8.81 14.60 -16.04
N VAL A 249 -7.55 14.70 -16.49
CA VAL A 249 -6.40 14.92 -15.60
C VAL A 249 -6.48 16.28 -14.91
N GLN A 250 -6.94 17.32 -15.60
CA GLN A 250 -6.87 18.69 -15.10
C GLN A 250 -7.71 18.90 -13.83
N GLU A 251 -8.85 18.22 -13.69
CA GLU A 251 -9.72 18.42 -12.54
C GLU A 251 -9.09 17.91 -11.22
N PRO A 252 -8.70 16.62 -11.08
CA PRO A 252 -7.97 16.16 -9.89
C PRO A 252 -6.68 16.93 -9.65
N LEU A 253 -5.96 17.25 -10.73
CA LEU A 253 -4.70 17.96 -10.67
C LEU A 253 -4.86 19.34 -10.01
N GLU A 254 -5.80 20.15 -10.48
CA GLU A 254 -6.05 21.50 -9.94
C GLU A 254 -6.62 21.45 -8.52
N LYS A 255 -7.44 20.44 -8.20
CA LYS A 255 -7.92 20.20 -6.83
C LYS A 255 -6.77 19.93 -5.86
N ILE A 256 -5.81 19.07 -6.25
CA ILE A 256 -4.64 18.74 -5.43
C ILE A 256 -3.70 19.95 -5.37
N ARG A 257 -3.44 20.58 -6.52
CA ARG A 257 -2.55 21.74 -6.66
C ARG A 257 -2.90 22.85 -5.68
N LYS A 258 -4.17 23.29 -5.67
CA LYS A 258 -4.64 24.35 -4.76
C LYS A 258 -4.33 24.03 -3.30
N LYS A 259 -4.48 22.76 -2.88
CA LYS A 259 -4.24 22.34 -1.51
C LYS A 259 -2.74 22.29 -1.16
N ILE A 260 -1.89 21.83 -2.08
CA ILE A 260 -0.43 21.77 -1.81
C ILE A 260 0.22 23.15 -1.85
N GLU A 261 -0.27 24.05 -2.71
CA GLU A 261 0.25 25.42 -2.84
C GLU A 261 0.13 26.19 -1.54
N ASP A 262 -1.02 26.11 -0.86
CA ASP A 262 -1.27 26.78 0.42
C ASP A 262 -0.36 26.29 1.55
N LEU A 263 0.07 25.03 1.47
CA LEU A 263 0.93 24.37 2.47
C LEU A 263 2.43 24.51 2.16
N GLY A 264 2.77 25.01 0.97
CA GLY A 264 4.16 25.09 0.51
C GLY A 264 4.75 23.72 0.18
N PHE A 265 3.88 22.76 -0.15
CA PHE A 265 4.26 21.45 -0.62
C PHE A 265 4.43 21.49 -2.14
N TRP A 266 5.11 20.49 -2.68
CA TRP A 266 5.28 20.29 -4.11
C TRP A 266 4.97 18.83 -4.46
N MET A 267 4.73 18.55 -5.74
CA MET A 267 4.30 17.22 -6.16
C MET A 267 4.98 16.78 -7.44
N ASP A 268 5.52 15.55 -7.44
CA ASP A 268 5.86 14.85 -8.67
C ASP A 268 4.59 14.24 -9.27
N VAL A 269 4.37 14.47 -10.55
CA VAL A 269 3.25 13.92 -11.29
C VAL A 269 3.78 13.18 -12.50
N LEU A 270 3.47 11.89 -12.56
CA LEU A 270 3.59 11.08 -13.77
C LEU A 270 2.19 10.71 -14.20
N TYR A 271 1.78 11.05 -15.41
CA TYR A 271 0.49 10.60 -15.93
C TYR A 271 0.62 10.00 -17.33
N ALA A 272 -0.31 9.11 -17.64
CA ALA A 272 -0.46 8.50 -18.94
C ALA A 272 -1.93 8.57 -19.38
N GLU A 273 -2.17 8.97 -20.62
CA GLU A 273 -3.49 8.92 -21.26
C GLU A 273 -3.53 7.78 -22.28
N THR A 274 -4.59 7.00 -22.23
CA THR A 274 -4.81 5.89 -23.14
C THR A 274 -6.29 5.62 -23.33
N GLN A 275 -6.61 4.66 -24.19
CA GLN A 275 -7.98 4.19 -24.39
C GLN A 275 -8.42 3.39 -23.16
N VAL A 276 -9.71 3.41 -22.83
CA VAL A 276 -10.27 2.67 -21.68
C VAL A 276 -9.81 1.20 -21.66
N GLY A 277 -9.78 0.52 -22.81
CA GLY A 277 -9.33 -0.87 -22.89
C GLY A 277 -7.83 -1.11 -22.61
N GLY A 278 -7.00 -0.05 -22.64
CA GLY A 278 -5.56 -0.10 -22.46
C GLY A 278 -5.06 0.42 -21.11
N ILE A 279 -5.96 0.84 -20.22
CA ILE A 279 -5.59 1.38 -18.90
C ILE A 279 -4.98 0.27 -18.03
N LYS A 280 -3.86 0.58 -17.39
CA LYS A 280 -3.09 -0.33 -16.54
C LYS A 280 -2.53 0.41 -15.33
N PRO A 281 -2.25 -0.28 -14.22
CA PRO A 281 -1.64 0.37 -13.06
C PRO A 281 -0.15 0.70 -13.23
N GLN A 282 0.53 0.04 -14.16
CA GLN A 282 1.93 0.33 -14.51
C GLN A 282 1.96 1.35 -15.65
N LEU A 283 2.30 2.60 -15.34
CA LEU A 283 2.24 3.72 -16.30
C LEU A 283 3.27 3.54 -17.43
N GLU A 284 4.39 2.90 -17.14
CA GLU A 284 5.49 2.59 -18.05
C GLU A 284 5.04 1.68 -19.19
N ASP A 285 4.05 0.82 -18.95
CA ASP A 285 3.55 -0.16 -19.92
C ASP A 285 2.45 0.41 -20.82
N ILE A 286 1.86 1.55 -20.45
CA ILE A 286 0.81 2.19 -21.22
C ILE A 286 1.39 2.73 -22.52
N ARG A 287 0.75 2.43 -23.65
CA ARG A 287 1.03 3.10 -24.93
C ARG A 287 0.17 4.35 -25.02
N GLY A 288 0.78 5.49 -25.33
CA GLY A 288 0.07 6.76 -25.46
C GLY A 288 0.88 7.94 -24.98
N LYS A 289 0.17 9.03 -24.72
CA LYS A 289 0.74 10.27 -24.19
C LYS A 289 1.17 10.04 -22.75
N LYS A 290 2.43 10.33 -22.45
CA LYS A 290 2.97 10.34 -21.09
C LYS A 290 3.63 11.66 -20.84
N GLU A 291 3.36 12.23 -19.68
CA GLU A 291 4.06 13.41 -19.23
C GLU A 291 4.50 13.22 -17.80
N LYS A 292 5.72 13.67 -17.52
CA LYS A 292 6.25 13.84 -16.19
C LYS A 292 6.38 15.32 -15.93
N MET A 293 5.81 15.79 -14.84
CA MET A 293 5.92 17.19 -14.43
C MET A 293 6.11 17.28 -12.92
N VAL A 294 6.75 18.37 -12.50
CA VAL A 294 6.91 18.70 -11.08
C VAL A 294 6.12 19.97 -10.82
N MET A 295 5.21 19.91 -9.87
CA MET A 295 4.38 21.03 -9.47
C MET A 295 4.96 21.67 -8.23
N TYR A 296 5.68 22.77 -8.44
CA TYR A 296 6.11 23.62 -7.35
C TYR A 296 5.00 24.63 -7.00
N PRO A 297 4.93 25.06 -5.73
CA PRO A 297 4.19 26.26 -5.41
C PRO A 297 4.81 27.45 -6.17
N PRO A 298 4.05 28.52 -6.45
CA PRO A 298 4.59 29.71 -7.10
C PRO A 298 5.88 30.17 -6.42
N LEU A 299 6.99 30.05 -7.12
CA LEU A 299 8.30 30.49 -6.63
C LEU A 299 8.43 31.98 -6.92
N PRO A 300 8.95 32.77 -5.97
CA PRO A 300 9.20 34.19 -6.22
C PRO A 300 10.26 34.33 -7.33
N ASN A 301 10.09 35.32 -8.21
CA ASN A 301 11.05 35.61 -9.28
C ASN A 301 12.41 36.07 -8.74
N GLU A 302 12.44 36.61 -7.53
CA GLU A 302 13.65 37.07 -6.84
C GLU A 302 13.71 36.48 -5.43
N ILE A 303 14.89 35.94 -5.08
CA ILE A 303 15.19 35.52 -3.71
C ILE A 303 15.62 36.77 -2.93
N SER A 304 14.72 37.30 -2.11
CA SER A 304 15.03 38.40 -1.20
C SER A 304 15.27 37.86 0.21
N PRO A 305 16.37 38.25 0.87
CA PRO A 305 16.56 37.94 2.29
C PRO A 305 15.59 38.75 3.16
N PRO A 306 15.29 38.28 4.39
CA PRO A 306 15.74 37.01 4.98
C PRO A 306 15.02 35.80 4.35
N ILE A 307 15.72 34.68 4.18
CA ILE A 307 15.16 33.43 3.66
C ILE A 307 14.60 32.60 4.83
N CYS A 308 13.50 31.88 4.60
CA CYS A 308 12.92 30.99 5.59
C CYS A 308 13.90 29.89 6.01
N GLU A 309 14.18 29.80 7.31
CA GLU A 309 15.15 28.85 7.86
C GLU A 309 14.70 27.38 7.74
N LEU A 310 13.39 27.12 7.72
CA LEU A 310 12.85 25.75 7.64
C LEU A 310 12.73 25.22 6.21
N CYS A 311 12.18 26.00 5.28
CA CYS A 311 11.98 25.52 3.90
C CYS A 311 13.10 25.92 2.95
N GLN A 312 13.91 26.94 3.27
CA GLN A 312 15.00 27.44 2.44
C GLN A 312 14.60 27.87 1.01
N ILE A 313 13.29 28.03 0.74
CA ILE A 313 12.74 28.34 -0.60
C ILE A 313 12.01 29.69 -0.61
N SER A 314 11.31 30.05 0.48
CA SER A 314 10.47 31.26 0.52
C SER A 314 11.13 32.38 1.30
N LYS A 315 10.80 33.64 0.97
CA LYS A 315 11.11 34.80 1.82
C LYS A 315 10.49 34.58 3.21
N ALA A 316 11.29 34.80 4.26
CA ALA A 316 10.79 34.85 5.62
C ALA A 316 10.02 36.15 5.87
N ARG A 317 9.24 36.18 6.96
CA ARG A 317 8.67 37.43 7.46
C ARG A 317 9.79 38.39 7.85
N ASP A 318 9.55 39.69 7.69
CA ASP A 318 10.56 40.72 7.98
C ASP A 318 10.91 40.78 9.49
N GLN A 319 9.96 40.38 10.34
CA GLN A 319 10.19 40.22 11.78
C GLN A 319 10.50 38.75 12.12
N PRO A 320 11.65 38.48 12.76
CA PRO A 320 11.95 37.14 13.24
C PRO A 320 11.01 36.76 14.39
N LEU A 321 10.71 35.48 14.48
CA LEU A 321 10.14 34.93 15.71
C LEU A 321 11.22 34.90 16.76
N VAL A 322 10.89 35.36 17.96
CA VAL A 322 11.75 35.21 19.11
C VAL A 322 11.19 34.07 19.94
N ASP A 323 11.97 33.02 20.09
CA ASP A 323 11.68 31.97 21.06
C ASP A 323 11.87 32.55 22.46
N GLU A 324 10.79 32.71 23.23
CA GLU A 324 10.82 33.40 24.53
C GLU A 324 11.73 32.69 25.56
N GLU A 325 11.94 31.38 25.39
CA GLU A 325 12.72 30.55 26.32
C GLU A 325 14.22 30.57 26.02
N SER A 326 14.63 30.49 24.75
CA SER A 326 16.05 30.49 24.35
C SER A 326 16.57 31.84 23.85
N GLY A 327 15.70 32.79 23.55
CA GLY A 327 16.03 34.07 22.92
C GLY A 327 16.48 33.95 21.45
N ILE A 328 16.43 32.75 20.86
CA ILE A 328 16.82 32.50 19.48
C ILE A 328 15.83 33.18 18.53
N LYS A 329 16.37 33.88 17.54
CA LYS A 329 15.61 34.53 16.46
C LYS A 329 15.53 33.59 15.27
N GLU A 330 14.33 33.20 14.87
CA GLU A 330 14.09 32.34 13.71
C GLU A 330 13.31 33.11 12.63
N PHE A 331 13.87 33.19 11.43
CA PHE A 331 13.21 33.78 10.27
C PHE A 331 12.36 32.73 9.55
N LEU A 332 11.05 32.71 9.77
CA LEU A 332 10.11 31.80 9.11
C LEU A 332 9.20 32.51 8.12
N CYS A 333 8.90 31.84 7.00
CA CYS A 333 7.80 32.25 6.12
C CYS A 333 6.44 31.92 6.73
N GLU A 334 5.38 32.57 6.22
CA GLU A 334 4.00 32.38 6.69
C GLU A 334 3.55 30.91 6.67
N LYS A 335 3.94 30.15 5.64
CA LYS A 335 3.52 28.74 5.50
C LYS A 335 4.17 27.86 6.57
N CYS A 336 5.48 27.99 6.76
CA CYS A 336 6.21 27.25 7.79
C CYS A 336 5.76 27.64 9.20
N TRP A 337 5.48 28.92 9.43
CA TRP A 337 4.89 29.40 10.67
C TRP A 337 3.52 28.78 10.94
N ARG A 338 2.60 28.79 9.97
CA ARG A 338 1.28 28.16 10.10
C ARG A 338 1.34 26.68 10.44
N ILE A 339 2.26 25.94 9.82
CA ILE A 339 2.48 24.52 10.14
C ILE A 339 2.95 24.36 11.59
N ARG A 340 3.88 25.20 12.04
CA ARG A 340 4.39 25.19 13.42
C ARG A 340 3.30 25.53 14.43
N GLU A 341 2.42 26.49 14.12
CA GLU A 341 1.33 26.96 14.97
C GLU A 341 0.07 26.07 14.94
N ALA A 342 0.02 25.03 14.09
CA ALA A 342 -1.14 24.13 13.97
C ALA A 342 -1.40 23.24 15.22
N GLY A 343 -0.75 23.52 16.37
CA GLY A 343 -0.84 22.81 17.65
C GLY A 343 0.28 21.79 17.87
N SER A 344 0.39 21.17 19.05
CA SER A 344 1.35 20.08 19.27
C SER A 344 0.87 18.82 18.57
N GLY A 345 1.38 18.60 17.36
CA GLY A 345 1.08 17.39 16.61
C GLY A 345 1.57 16.12 17.31
N LEU A 346 2.52 16.21 18.22
CA LEU A 346 3.14 15.04 18.83
C LEU A 346 3.18 15.22 20.35
N PRO A 347 2.03 15.20 21.04
CA PRO A 347 1.95 15.57 22.46
C PRO A 347 2.83 14.70 23.35
N LYS A 348 2.90 13.39 23.07
CA LYS A 348 3.75 12.47 23.84
C LYS A 348 5.23 12.77 23.60
N PHE A 349 5.61 13.05 22.35
CA PHE A 349 6.99 13.43 22.04
C PHE A 349 7.42 14.71 22.74
N VAL A 350 6.56 15.73 22.76
CA VAL A 350 6.81 16.99 23.49
C VAL A 350 7.01 16.72 24.98
N GLU A 351 6.15 15.89 25.59
CA GLU A 351 6.29 15.48 26.99
C GLU A 351 7.63 14.77 27.24
N TRP A 352 8.03 13.85 26.36
CA TRP A 352 9.31 13.14 26.47
C TRP A 352 10.50 14.10 26.34
N GLU A 353 10.43 15.07 25.42
CA GLU A 353 11.50 16.03 25.15
C GLU A 353 11.70 17.02 26.30
N SER A 354 10.60 17.41 26.96
CA SER A 354 10.61 18.26 28.16
C SER A 354 10.98 17.51 29.44
N SER A 355 11.02 16.17 29.42
CA SER A 355 11.39 15.39 30.59
C SER A 355 12.89 15.46 30.91
N GLU A 356 13.23 15.59 32.20
CA GLU A 356 14.63 15.60 32.67
C GLU A 356 15.35 14.25 32.42
N LYS A 357 14.59 13.18 32.18
CA LYS A 357 15.11 11.82 31.97
C LYS A 357 15.89 11.67 30.66
N ASN A 358 15.72 12.59 29.71
CA ASN A 358 16.36 12.59 28.40
C ASN A 358 16.36 11.20 27.72
N PRO A 359 15.17 10.63 27.47
CA PRO A 359 15.03 9.24 27.05
C PRO A 359 15.66 8.94 25.68
N LYS A 360 15.85 7.65 25.40
CA LYS A 360 16.13 7.18 24.04
C LYS A 360 14.82 7.03 23.28
N ILE A 361 14.88 7.22 21.97
CA ILE A 361 13.75 7.10 21.05
C ILE A 361 14.13 6.13 19.93
N GLY A 362 13.22 5.21 19.63
CA GLY A 362 13.21 4.42 18.41
C GLY A 362 12.25 5.02 17.39
N TRP A 363 12.78 5.59 16.32
CA TRP A 363 12.00 6.08 15.18
C TRP A 363 11.80 4.95 14.18
N LEU A 364 10.56 4.61 13.86
CA LEU A 364 10.19 3.43 13.07
C LEU A 364 9.42 3.85 11.82
N LYS A 365 9.99 3.65 10.64
CA LYS A 365 9.33 3.95 9.36
C LYS A 365 9.20 2.69 8.52
N ILE A 366 7.99 2.39 8.07
CA ILE A 366 7.73 1.35 7.07
C ILE A 366 7.59 2.05 5.71
N TRP A 367 8.38 1.64 4.74
CA TRP A 367 8.34 2.15 3.37
C TRP A 367 7.68 1.13 2.46
N LEU A 368 6.92 1.62 1.49
CA LEU A 368 6.36 0.82 0.41
C LEU A 368 6.84 1.41 -0.92
N ASP A 369 7.58 0.61 -1.68
CA ASP A 369 8.05 0.96 -3.02
C ASP A 369 7.05 0.41 -4.06
N TYR A 370 6.27 1.30 -4.68
CA TYR A 370 5.23 0.93 -5.63
C TYR A 370 5.77 0.24 -6.89
N GLU A 371 6.93 0.68 -7.42
CA GLU A 371 7.51 0.04 -8.61
C GLU A 371 8.03 -1.35 -8.28
N LEU A 372 8.66 -1.49 -7.12
CA LEU A 372 9.09 -2.78 -6.63
C LEU A 372 7.90 -3.69 -6.32
N LEU A 373 6.78 -3.15 -5.84
CA LEU A 373 5.54 -3.91 -5.62
C LEU A 373 5.05 -4.55 -6.92
N LEU A 374 4.92 -3.78 -8.01
CA LEU A 374 4.47 -4.29 -9.30
C LEU A 374 5.41 -5.38 -9.84
N LYS A 375 6.72 -5.17 -9.71
CA LYS A 375 7.74 -6.15 -10.11
C LYS A 375 7.64 -7.44 -9.30
N SER A 376 7.54 -7.32 -7.98
CA SER A 376 7.48 -8.47 -7.06
C SER A 376 6.19 -9.25 -7.21
N LEU A 377 5.05 -8.57 -7.41
CA LEU A 377 3.79 -9.23 -7.75
C LEU A 377 3.89 -9.99 -9.08
N SER A 378 4.50 -9.39 -10.11
CA SER A 378 4.71 -10.06 -11.40
C SER A 378 5.57 -11.32 -11.27
N GLU A 379 6.65 -11.26 -10.47
CA GLU A 379 7.52 -12.41 -10.22
C GLU A 379 6.80 -13.52 -9.43
N LEU A 380 6.09 -13.16 -8.36
CA LEU A 380 5.28 -14.12 -7.60
C LEU A 380 4.20 -14.75 -8.48
N TYR A 381 3.61 -13.97 -9.39
CA TYR A 381 2.63 -14.50 -10.29
C TYR A 381 3.24 -15.49 -11.29
N SER A 382 4.41 -15.18 -11.85
CA SER A 382 5.15 -16.12 -12.70
C SER A 382 5.39 -17.46 -11.99
N ARG A 383 5.79 -17.43 -10.71
CA ARG A 383 6.02 -18.63 -9.92
C ARG A 383 4.73 -19.42 -9.67
N TYR A 384 3.63 -18.73 -9.38
CA TYR A 384 2.34 -19.40 -9.24
C TYR A 384 1.93 -20.14 -10.52
N LEU A 385 2.08 -19.52 -11.69
CA LEU A 385 1.79 -20.15 -12.98
C LEU A 385 2.72 -21.34 -13.27
N GLU A 386 3.98 -21.26 -12.85
CA GLU A 386 4.94 -22.37 -12.90
C GLU A 386 4.52 -23.57 -12.06
N GLU A 387 4.11 -23.32 -10.82
CA GLU A 387 3.68 -24.35 -9.87
C GLU A 387 2.47 -25.14 -10.39
N ILE A 388 1.55 -24.47 -11.08
CA ILE A 388 0.37 -25.09 -11.69
C ILE A 388 0.61 -25.65 -13.10
N ARG A 389 1.84 -25.52 -13.62
CA ARG A 389 2.29 -25.98 -14.96
C ARG A 389 1.53 -25.34 -16.13
N GLU A 390 1.04 -24.11 -15.96
CA GLU A 390 0.36 -23.35 -17.00
C GLU A 390 1.35 -22.48 -17.78
N SER A 391 2.10 -23.11 -18.70
CA SER A 391 3.16 -22.45 -19.47
C SER A 391 2.63 -21.42 -20.47
N THR A 392 1.39 -21.55 -20.92
CA THR A 392 0.72 -20.65 -21.88
C THR A 392 0.48 -19.25 -21.32
N LEU A 393 0.32 -19.12 -20.00
CA LEU A 393 0.01 -17.86 -19.32
C LEU A 393 1.24 -17.03 -18.94
N LYS A 394 2.45 -17.62 -18.95
CA LYS A 394 3.67 -16.92 -18.52
C LYS A 394 3.99 -15.67 -19.35
N ASN A 395 3.73 -15.72 -20.65
CA ASN A 395 3.97 -14.58 -21.56
C ASN A 395 2.88 -13.50 -21.45
N GLN A 396 1.90 -13.68 -20.56
CA GLN A 396 0.70 -12.83 -20.44
C GLN A 396 0.52 -12.29 -19.01
N ILE A 397 1.55 -12.38 -18.17
CA ILE A 397 1.51 -11.85 -16.80
C ILE A 397 1.28 -10.35 -16.85
N GLU A 398 0.18 -9.93 -16.22
CA GLU A 398 -0.20 -8.53 -16.11
C GLU A 398 -0.79 -8.29 -14.73
N ILE A 399 -0.22 -7.34 -14.00
CA ILE A 399 -0.78 -6.90 -12.72
C ILE A 399 -1.87 -5.87 -13.00
N ARG A 400 -3.10 -6.18 -12.60
CA ARG A 400 -4.30 -5.34 -12.77
C ARG A 400 -4.58 -4.54 -11.49
N PHE A 401 -5.45 -3.54 -11.59
CA PHE A 401 -5.86 -2.69 -10.45
C PHE A 401 -6.40 -3.51 -9.28
N SER A 402 -7.18 -4.54 -9.58
CA SER A 402 -7.72 -5.49 -8.61
C SER A 402 -6.66 -6.16 -7.75
N THR A 403 -5.54 -6.60 -8.33
CA THR A 403 -4.43 -7.19 -7.57
C THR A 403 -3.79 -6.17 -6.62
N ILE A 404 -3.66 -4.91 -7.05
CA ILE A 404 -3.04 -3.84 -6.26
C ILE A 404 -3.96 -3.39 -5.13
N SER A 405 -5.24 -3.21 -5.39
CA SER A 405 -6.22 -2.85 -4.35
C SER A 405 -6.37 -3.97 -3.33
N GLU A 406 -6.34 -5.24 -3.76
CA GLU A 406 -6.32 -6.39 -2.84
C GLU A 406 -5.09 -6.34 -1.92
N PHE A 407 -3.91 -5.96 -2.45
CA PHE A 407 -2.71 -5.75 -1.64
C PHE A 407 -2.83 -4.54 -0.69
N GLN A 408 -3.37 -3.41 -1.17
CA GLN A 408 -3.57 -2.20 -0.37
C GLN A 408 -4.38 -2.50 0.90
N TRP A 409 -5.44 -3.30 0.79
CA TRP A 409 -6.27 -3.67 1.95
C TRP A 409 -5.49 -4.46 3.00
N ASP A 410 -4.65 -5.39 2.58
CA ASP A 410 -3.79 -6.15 3.48
C ASP A 410 -2.67 -5.28 4.07
N TYR A 411 -2.13 -4.33 3.29
CA TYR A 411 -1.12 -3.38 3.75
C TYR A 411 -1.65 -2.42 4.82
N ASP A 412 -2.83 -1.83 4.61
CA ASP A 412 -3.47 -0.94 5.59
C ASP A 412 -3.74 -1.68 6.90
N LYS A 413 -4.21 -2.94 6.80
CA LYS A 413 -4.43 -3.79 7.97
C LYS A 413 -3.11 -4.16 8.67
N PHE A 414 -2.07 -4.47 7.91
CA PHE A 414 -0.74 -4.75 8.45
C PHE A 414 -0.19 -3.56 9.24
N LEU A 415 -0.27 -2.34 8.72
CA LEU A 415 0.17 -1.13 9.42
C LEU A 415 -0.57 -0.94 10.75
N LYS A 416 -1.89 -1.10 10.74
CA LYS A 416 -2.72 -1.01 11.96
C LYS A 416 -2.33 -2.06 12.99
N CYS A 417 -2.19 -3.33 12.58
CA CYS A 417 -1.76 -4.39 13.48
C CYS A 417 -0.34 -4.17 14.01
N PHE A 418 0.56 -3.60 13.20
CA PHE A 418 1.91 -3.26 13.63
C PHE A 418 1.91 -2.17 14.71
N GLU A 419 1.17 -1.07 14.49
CA GLU A 419 0.95 -0.02 15.50
C GLU A 419 0.43 -0.60 16.82
N GLU A 420 -0.67 -1.36 16.77
CA GLU A 420 -1.29 -2.00 17.94
C GLU A 420 -0.32 -2.96 18.67
N SER A 421 0.50 -3.71 17.91
CA SER A 421 1.49 -4.63 18.50
C SER A 421 2.61 -3.90 19.23
N VAL A 422 3.06 -2.75 18.69
CA VAL A 422 4.08 -1.91 19.31
C VAL A 422 3.50 -1.21 20.54
N GLU A 423 2.28 -0.68 20.47
CA GLU A 423 1.60 -0.10 21.63
C GLU A 423 1.42 -1.11 22.77
N LYS A 424 1.14 -2.38 22.45
CA LYS A 424 1.04 -3.44 23.44
C LYS A 424 2.36 -3.76 24.13
N ASP A 425 3.47 -3.79 23.38
CA ASP A 425 4.79 -4.15 23.93
C ASP A 425 5.43 -3.02 24.76
N PHE A 426 5.19 -1.76 24.38
CA PHE A 426 5.83 -0.59 25.01
C PHE A 426 4.89 0.20 25.92
N GLY A 427 3.57 0.00 25.80
CA GLY A 427 2.54 0.81 26.44
C GLY A 427 2.18 2.04 25.61
N SER A 428 0.89 2.37 25.55
CA SER A 428 0.39 3.48 24.74
C SER A 428 1.01 4.83 25.10
N GLY A 429 1.40 5.07 26.36
CA GLY A 429 2.10 6.27 26.79
C GLY A 429 3.49 6.46 26.17
N ASN A 430 4.12 5.37 25.72
CA ASN A 430 5.48 5.34 25.17
C ASN A 430 5.50 5.23 23.64
N VAL A 431 4.35 5.33 22.97
CA VAL A 431 4.25 5.24 21.50
C VAL A 431 3.52 6.45 20.94
N GLN A 432 4.17 7.16 20.02
CA GLN A 432 3.62 8.32 19.32
C GLN A 432 3.48 7.98 17.84
N LYS A 433 2.24 7.89 17.36
CA LYS A 433 1.93 7.84 15.94
C LYS A 433 2.26 9.19 15.28
N ILE A 434 3.02 9.17 14.20
CA ILE A 434 3.34 10.34 13.37
C ILE A 434 2.57 10.26 12.05
N LEU A 435 2.59 9.09 11.41
CA LEU A 435 1.80 8.69 10.24
C LEU A 435 1.38 7.21 10.42
N PRO A 436 0.46 6.67 9.59
CA PRO A 436 0.10 5.24 9.64
C PRO A 436 1.29 4.29 9.50
N ASP A 437 2.35 4.73 8.83
CA ASP A 437 3.56 3.98 8.54
C ASP A 437 4.81 4.58 9.20
N PHE A 438 4.64 5.51 10.16
CA PHE A 438 5.72 6.19 10.89
C PHE A 438 5.38 6.36 12.37
N LEU A 439 6.15 5.71 13.24
CA LEU A 439 5.99 5.74 14.70
C LEU A 439 7.26 6.24 15.39
N ALA A 440 7.12 6.84 16.56
CA ALA A 440 8.19 7.04 17.52
C ALA A 440 7.89 6.28 18.81
N VAL A 441 8.89 5.59 19.36
CA VAL A 441 8.76 4.78 20.56
C VAL A 441 9.78 5.22 21.60
N GLN A 442 9.33 5.57 22.79
CA GLN A 442 10.19 5.84 23.94
C GLN A 442 10.76 4.52 24.48
N ILE A 443 12.08 4.46 24.63
CA ILE A 443 12.81 3.27 25.09
C ILE A 443 13.87 3.66 26.11
N ASP A 444 14.11 2.78 27.09
CA ASP A 444 15.18 2.98 28.07
C ASP A 444 16.52 2.38 27.58
N SER A 445 16.44 1.36 26.73
CA SER A 445 17.60 0.70 26.09
C SER A 445 17.29 0.36 24.64
N PHE A 446 18.33 0.39 23.80
CA PHE A 446 18.25 -0.09 22.41
C PHE A 446 17.94 -1.58 22.30
N ASN A 447 18.16 -2.38 23.35
CA ASN A 447 17.82 -3.80 23.34
C ASN A 447 16.33 -4.05 23.11
N LEU A 448 15.47 -3.10 23.51
CA LEU A 448 14.02 -3.19 23.35
C LEU A 448 13.59 -3.10 21.87
N LEU A 449 14.42 -2.52 21.00
CA LEU A 449 14.16 -2.52 19.55
C LEU A 449 14.11 -3.93 18.97
N LYS A 450 14.67 -4.94 19.65
CA LYS A 450 14.48 -6.35 19.29
C LYS A 450 12.99 -6.73 19.27
N ASN A 451 12.18 -6.21 20.19
CA ASN A 451 10.75 -6.50 20.24
C ASN A 451 10.05 -5.96 18.99
N VAL A 452 10.40 -4.75 18.55
CA VAL A 452 9.89 -4.17 17.29
C VAL A 452 10.22 -5.07 16.09
N LEU A 453 11.47 -5.57 16.01
CA LEU A 453 11.89 -6.47 14.94
C LEU A 453 11.15 -7.82 14.98
N LEU A 454 10.89 -8.35 16.18
CA LEU A 454 10.10 -9.57 16.35
C LEU A 454 8.66 -9.36 15.86
N ARG A 455 7.99 -8.28 16.28
CA ARG A 455 6.63 -7.94 15.84
C ARG A 455 6.53 -7.70 14.35
N PHE A 456 7.49 -6.96 13.79
CA PHE A 456 7.56 -6.78 12.35
C PHE A 456 7.71 -8.13 11.64
N ASN A 457 8.62 -8.99 12.07
CA ASN A 457 8.81 -10.30 11.42
C ASN A 457 7.57 -11.19 11.53
N GLU A 458 6.93 -11.26 12.71
CA GLU A 458 5.70 -12.02 12.95
C GLU A 458 4.57 -11.57 12.02
N LEU A 459 4.31 -10.26 11.95
CA LEU A 459 3.27 -9.70 11.11
C LEU A 459 3.61 -9.82 9.62
N TYR A 460 4.88 -9.64 9.26
CA TYR A 460 5.32 -9.84 7.89
C TYR A 460 5.12 -11.30 7.44
N ASP A 461 5.43 -12.28 8.30
CA ASP A 461 5.18 -13.70 8.03
C ASP A 461 3.68 -14.03 7.95
N ALA A 462 2.85 -13.33 8.72
CA ALA A 462 1.40 -13.53 8.69
C ALA A 462 0.74 -12.89 7.45
N PHE A 463 1.20 -11.71 7.03
CA PHE A 463 0.58 -10.95 5.95
C PHE A 463 1.23 -11.14 4.60
N PHE A 464 2.56 -11.21 4.51
CA PHE A 464 3.31 -11.17 3.26
C PHE A 464 4.43 -12.23 3.16
N PRO A 465 4.20 -13.50 3.55
CA PRO A 465 5.26 -14.50 3.63
C PRO A 465 5.99 -14.70 2.30
N LYS A 466 5.28 -14.67 1.16
CA LYS A 466 5.88 -14.92 -0.15
C LYS A 466 6.80 -13.81 -0.64
N PHE A 467 6.71 -12.60 -0.10
CA PHE A 467 7.68 -11.56 -0.43
C PHE A 467 9.08 -11.84 0.13
N LYS A 468 9.28 -12.86 0.98
CA LYS A 468 10.63 -13.34 1.37
C LYS A 468 11.33 -14.11 0.25
N ASP A 469 10.56 -14.62 -0.71
CA ASP A 469 11.09 -15.42 -1.81
C ASP A 469 11.51 -14.55 -3.02
N VAL A 470 11.14 -13.27 -3.01
CA VAL A 470 11.44 -12.24 -4.03
C VAL A 470 12.06 -11.01 -3.35
N SER A 471 12.31 -9.94 -4.10
CA SER A 471 12.66 -8.65 -3.48
C SER A 471 11.46 -8.05 -2.77
N SER A 472 11.58 -7.70 -1.49
CA SER A 472 10.45 -7.16 -0.75
C SER A 472 10.13 -5.72 -1.17
N PRO A 473 8.87 -5.39 -1.51
CA PRO A 473 8.45 -4.00 -1.72
C PRO A 473 8.30 -3.22 -0.40
N LEU A 474 8.27 -3.93 0.73
CA LEU A 474 8.13 -3.36 2.07
C LEU A 474 9.48 -3.29 2.75
N LYS A 475 9.85 -2.11 3.24
CA LYS A 475 11.12 -1.90 3.93
C LYS A 475 10.90 -1.31 5.31
N LEU A 476 11.66 -1.77 6.29
CA LEU A 476 11.66 -1.23 7.65
C LEU A 476 12.93 -0.42 7.89
N SER A 477 12.77 0.83 8.29
CA SER A 477 13.86 1.69 8.74
C SER A 477 13.65 2.04 10.21
N ILE A 478 14.66 1.79 11.03
CA ILE A 478 14.71 2.12 12.45
C ILE A 478 15.88 3.05 12.71
N VAL A 479 15.66 4.16 13.41
CA VAL A 479 16.73 4.99 13.97
C VAL A 479 16.58 5.01 15.49
N GLY A 480 17.55 4.45 16.20
CA GLY A 480 17.67 4.53 17.65
C GLY A 480 18.59 5.67 18.04
N SER A 481 18.08 6.67 18.75
CA SER A 481 18.86 7.84 19.17
C SER A 481 18.46 8.31 20.57
N ASN A 482 19.23 9.24 21.14
CA ASN A 482 18.73 10.07 22.23
C ASN A 482 17.69 11.05 21.69
N ILE A 483 16.69 11.45 22.51
CA ILE A 483 15.64 12.38 22.08
C ILE A 483 16.18 13.75 21.61
N LYS A 484 17.33 14.20 22.13
CA LYS A 484 17.96 15.46 21.71
C LYS A 484 18.76 15.34 20.40
N PHE A 485 18.85 14.14 19.82
CA PHE A 485 19.53 13.98 18.53
C PHE A 485 18.72 14.69 17.42
N PRO A 486 19.37 15.45 16.52
CA PRO A 486 18.66 16.24 15.52
C PRO A 486 17.71 15.40 14.66
N PHE A 487 16.43 15.79 14.61
CA PHE A 487 15.44 15.07 13.83
C PHE A 487 15.75 15.10 12.33
N LEU A 488 16.34 16.18 11.80
CA LEU A 488 16.78 16.24 10.40
C LEU A 488 17.68 15.05 10.03
N GLU A 489 18.67 14.74 10.87
CA GLU A 489 19.56 13.62 10.62
C GLU A 489 18.87 12.28 10.82
N THR A 490 17.96 12.20 11.80
CA THR A 490 17.07 11.05 11.96
C THR A 490 16.27 10.79 10.69
N TRP A 491 15.65 11.82 10.12
CA TRP A 491 14.83 11.73 8.92
C TRP A 491 15.67 11.32 7.71
N ARG A 492 16.85 11.92 7.51
CA ARG A 492 17.78 11.52 6.45
C ARG A 492 18.18 10.05 6.56
N LEU A 493 18.40 9.55 7.77
CA LEU A 493 18.73 8.14 8.02
C LEU A 493 17.53 7.21 7.80
N LEU A 494 16.32 7.62 8.16
CA LEU A 494 15.09 6.86 7.90
C LEU A 494 14.80 6.71 6.40
N GLN A 495 15.18 7.71 5.60
CA GLN A 495 15.05 7.70 4.14
C GLN A 495 16.06 6.79 3.42
N ASP A 496 17.05 6.25 4.14
CA ASP A 496 17.96 5.26 3.56
C ASP A 496 17.26 3.91 3.40
N THR A 497 16.82 3.62 2.19
CA THR A 497 16.09 2.40 1.83
C THR A 497 16.93 1.43 0.99
N ARG A 498 18.27 1.45 1.16
CA ARG A 498 19.20 0.58 0.39
C ARG A 498 19.01 -0.89 0.72
N ASN A 499 18.80 -1.23 2.00
CA ASN A 499 18.42 -2.58 2.42
C ASN A 499 16.93 -2.64 2.74
N GLU A 500 16.39 -3.86 2.88
CA GLU A 500 14.96 -4.05 3.20
C GLU A 500 14.71 -3.84 4.70
N ILE A 501 15.69 -4.18 5.56
CA ILE A 501 15.71 -3.82 6.97
C ILE A 501 16.94 -2.95 7.21
N ASN A 502 16.72 -1.72 7.69
CA ASN A 502 17.75 -0.76 8.04
C ASN A 502 17.60 -0.39 9.51
N ILE A 503 18.65 -0.54 10.32
CA ILE A 503 18.65 -0.12 11.71
C ILE A 503 19.91 0.73 11.93
N GLN A 504 19.72 2.00 12.25
CA GLN A 504 20.79 2.93 12.60
C GLN A 504 20.72 3.21 14.09
N LEU A 505 21.76 2.85 14.82
CA LEU A 505 21.87 3.14 16.24
C LEU A 505 22.93 4.23 16.43
N ILE A 506 22.50 5.44 16.80
CA ILE A 506 23.38 6.60 16.90
C ILE A 506 24.48 6.32 17.92
N GLY A 507 25.73 6.40 17.47
CA GLY A 507 26.92 6.10 18.26
C GLY A 507 27.24 4.60 18.44
N LYS A 508 26.43 3.68 17.89
CA LYS A 508 26.64 2.22 18.05
C LYS A 508 26.89 1.50 16.71
N GLY A 509 26.26 1.92 15.61
CA GLY A 509 26.51 1.36 14.27
C GLY A 509 25.26 1.20 13.42
N TYR A 510 25.36 0.34 12.40
CA TYR A 510 24.34 0.10 11.39
C TYR A 510 24.08 -1.40 11.19
N ILE A 511 22.82 -1.77 11.00
CA ILE A 511 22.39 -3.10 10.54
C ILE A 511 21.63 -2.94 9.22
N GLY A 512 22.08 -3.63 8.18
CA GLY A 512 21.41 -3.74 6.89
C GLY A 512 21.14 -5.20 6.51
N LEU A 513 19.87 -5.59 6.37
CA LEU A 513 19.47 -6.98 6.09
C LEU A 513 18.40 -7.05 4.99
N LYS A 514 18.22 -8.26 4.45
CA LYS A 514 17.00 -8.65 3.73
C LYS A 514 15.95 -9.15 4.72
N VAL A 515 14.67 -8.98 4.43
CA VAL A 515 13.56 -9.43 5.28
C VAL A 515 13.58 -10.94 5.47
N LYS A 516 13.95 -11.71 4.43
CA LYS A 516 14.08 -13.18 4.50
C LYS A 516 15.09 -13.65 5.55
N ASP A 517 16.08 -12.80 5.85
CA ASP A 517 17.18 -13.12 6.76
C ASP A 517 16.88 -12.72 8.21
N LEU A 518 15.84 -11.91 8.44
CA LEU A 518 15.50 -11.33 9.74
C LEU A 518 15.22 -12.40 10.80
N SER A 519 14.43 -13.43 10.48
CA SER A 519 14.06 -14.49 11.42
C SER A 519 15.27 -15.28 11.91
N VAL A 520 16.23 -15.56 11.03
CA VAL A 520 17.48 -16.25 11.38
C VAL A 520 18.42 -15.30 12.13
N PHE A 521 18.49 -14.03 11.72
CA PHE A 521 19.31 -13.02 12.37
C PHE A 521 18.91 -12.84 13.84
N LEU A 522 17.61 -12.71 14.14
CA LEU A 522 17.09 -12.54 15.50
C LEU A 522 17.35 -13.74 16.43
N LYS A 523 17.56 -14.93 15.85
CA LYS A 523 17.92 -16.17 16.56
C LYS A 523 19.42 -16.33 16.79
N THR A 524 20.25 -15.44 16.25
CA THR A 524 21.70 -15.47 16.45
C THR A 524 21.98 -15.37 17.95
N LYS A 525 22.60 -16.42 18.50
CA LYS A 525 22.96 -16.47 19.92
C LYS A 525 24.06 -15.46 20.20
N THR A 526 23.69 -14.43 20.94
CA THR A 526 24.61 -13.47 21.53
C THR A 526 24.71 -13.72 23.05
N ASP A 527 24.69 -15.00 23.45
CA ASP A 527 24.43 -15.38 24.84
C ASP A 527 25.67 -15.23 25.72
N ASN A 528 26.87 -15.33 25.14
CA ASN A 528 28.11 -15.11 25.88
C ASN A 528 28.43 -13.62 25.99
N LYS A 529 27.78 -12.96 26.96
CA LYS A 529 27.95 -11.53 27.26
C LYS A 529 29.41 -11.13 27.44
N ALA A 530 30.24 -11.99 28.04
CA ALA A 530 31.66 -11.69 28.26
C ALA A 530 32.45 -11.62 26.95
N LEU A 531 32.19 -12.54 26.02
CA LEU A 531 32.82 -12.57 24.70
C LEU A 531 32.38 -11.39 23.82
N LEU A 532 31.09 -11.07 23.83
CA LEU A 532 30.57 -9.91 23.12
C LEU A 532 31.11 -8.61 23.69
N TYR A 533 31.20 -8.51 25.02
CA TYR A 533 31.81 -7.36 25.67
C TYR A 533 33.29 -7.22 25.28
N LYS A 534 34.07 -8.32 25.27
CA LYS A 534 35.46 -8.32 24.77
C LYS A 534 35.54 -7.80 23.34
N LEU A 535 34.67 -8.29 22.44
CA LEU A 535 34.65 -7.83 21.04
C LEU A 535 34.20 -6.38 20.88
N ILE A 536 33.20 -5.94 21.64
CA ILE A 536 32.74 -4.56 21.63
C ILE A 536 33.89 -3.65 22.06
N LYS A 537 34.59 -3.96 23.16
CA LYS A 537 35.76 -3.22 23.63
C LYS A 537 36.91 -3.21 22.64
N LEU A 538 37.19 -4.33 21.99
CA LEU A 538 38.19 -4.37 20.91
C LEU A 538 37.76 -3.52 19.72
N SER A 539 36.47 -3.50 19.39
CA SER A 539 35.94 -2.71 18.26
C SER A 539 35.98 -1.21 18.52
N GLU A 540 35.87 -0.78 19.79
CA GLU A 540 36.05 0.62 20.21
C GLU A 540 37.50 1.09 19.96
N ILE A 541 38.48 0.17 20.06
CA ILE A 541 39.89 0.44 19.73
C ILE A 541 40.12 0.34 18.22
N SER A 542 39.71 -0.77 17.60
CA SER A 542 39.85 -1.02 16.17
C SER A 542 38.88 -2.11 15.69
N PRO A 543 37.93 -1.78 14.79
CA PRO A 543 37.06 -2.78 14.17
C PRO A 543 37.83 -3.91 13.47
N LYS A 544 38.98 -3.58 12.87
CA LYS A 544 39.85 -4.55 12.20
C LYS A 544 40.49 -5.52 13.18
N LEU A 545 40.89 -5.04 14.36
CA LEU A 545 41.43 -5.89 15.43
C LEU A 545 40.37 -6.85 15.95
N ALA A 546 39.16 -6.36 16.24
CA ALA A 546 38.04 -7.20 16.67
C ALA A 546 37.72 -8.31 15.64
N LYS A 547 37.77 -7.97 14.34
CA LYS A 547 37.59 -8.95 13.26
C LYS A 547 38.72 -9.98 13.20
N ILE A 548 39.97 -9.59 13.44
CA ILE A 548 41.11 -10.51 13.50
C ILE A 548 40.96 -11.46 14.68
N THR A 549 40.65 -10.93 15.88
CA THR A 549 40.47 -11.73 17.11
C THR A 549 39.41 -12.82 16.95
N LEU A 550 38.33 -12.55 16.21
CA LEU A 550 37.30 -13.56 15.91
C LEU A 550 37.83 -14.78 15.14
N SER A 551 38.82 -14.56 14.29
CA SER A 551 39.36 -15.56 13.36
C SER A 551 40.71 -16.13 13.80
N ASP A 552 41.30 -15.60 14.86
CA ASP A 552 42.60 -16.00 15.37
C ASP A 552 42.49 -17.35 16.12
N ARG A 553 43.04 -18.40 15.52
CA ARG A 553 43.07 -19.76 16.10
C ARG A 553 43.89 -19.83 17.39
N SER A 554 44.78 -18.86 17.63
CA SER A 554 45.58 -18.78 18.85
C SER A 554 44.87 -18.05 20.00
N ASP A 555 43.75 -17.36 19.74
CA ASP A 555 42.95 -16.76 20.80
C ASP A 555 42.27 -17.87 21.61
N ARG A 556 42.38 -17.78 22.95
CA ARG A 556 41.78 -18.73 23.89
C ARG A 556 40.26 -18.88 23.74
N ASP A 557 39.61 -17.84 23.21
CA ASP A 557 38.17 -17.77 23.00
C ASP A 557 37.78 -18.20 21.57
N PHE A 558 38.72 -18.74 20.77
CA PHE A 558 38.46 -19.17 19.40
C PHE A 558 37.28 -20.14 19.31
N TYR A 559 37.27 -21.27 20.04
CA TYR A 559 36.15 -22.21 19.97
C TYR A 559 34.82 -21.62 20.45
N PRO A 560 34.78 -20.88 21.58
CA PRO A 560 33.58 -20.17 22.01
C PRO A 560 32.98 -19.16 20.99
N TYR A 561 33.78 -18.61 20.07
CA TYR A 561 33.29 -17.71 19.02
C TYR A 561 32.63 -18.39 17.81
N THR A 562 32.47 -19.72 17.79
CA THR A 562 32.01 -20.46 16.60
C THR A 562 30.66 -19.96 16.06
N ASP A 563 29.63 -19.82 16.90
CA ASP A 563 28.31 -19.33 16.46
C ASP A 563 28.39 -17.88 15.95
N LEU A 564 29.22 -17.06 16.58
CA LEU A 564 29.41 -15.66 16.18
C LEU A 564 30.14 -15.55 14.85
N ARG A 565 31.14 -16.40 14.59
CA ARG A 565 31.80 -16.49 13.28
C ARG A 565 30.84 -16.90 12.18
N LEU A 566 30.03 -17.93 12.39
CA LEU A 566 29.01 -18.36 11.41
C LEU A 566 28.01 -17.23 11.11
N ALA A 567 27.62 -16.47 12.13
CA ALA A 567 26.76 -15.31 11.96
C ALA A 567 27.46 -14.17 11.20
N VAL A 568 28.74 -13.91 11.47
CA VAL A 568 29.55 -12.90 10.76
C VAL A 568 29.76 -13.28 9.30
N GLU A 569 29.98 -14.55 8.99
CA GLU A 569 30.08 -15.05 7.62
C GLU A 569 28.77 -14.85 6.85
N LYS A 570 27.63 -15.11 7.50
CA LYS A 570 26.31 -15.00 6.87
C LYS A 570 25.83 -13.55 6.73
N PHE A 571 25.96 -12.76 7.80
CA PHE A 571 25.30 -11.45 7.91
C PHE A 571 26.28 -10.28 7.84
N GLY A 572 27.59 -10.53 7.86
CA GLY A 572 28.61 -9.49 7.88
C GLY A 572 28.96 -9.02 9.28
N PHE A 573 30.24 -8.66 9.45
CA PHE A 573 30.82 -8.28 10.75
C PHE A 573 30.12 -7.05 11.37
N GLU A 574 29.87 -6.01 10.59
CA GLU A 574 29.25 -4.76 11.09
C GLU A 574 27.83 -4.98 11.62
N ASN A 575 27.03 -5.80 10.92
CA ASN A 575 25.67 -6.12 11.34
C ASN A 575 25.66 -6.86 12.69
N ILE A 576 26.54 -7.85 12.84
CA ILE A 576 26.66 -8.63 14.09
C ILE A 576 27.21 -7.79 15.23
N LEU A 577 28.22 -6.96 14.97
CA LEU A 577 28.78 -6.06 15.96
C LEU A 577 27.74 -5.03 16.43
N THR A 578 26.97 -4.46 15.51
CA THR A 578 25.92 -3.49 15.86
C THR A 578 24.79 -4.17 16.63
N TYR A 579 24.38 -5.39 16.25
CA TYR A 579 23.40 -6.17 17.01
C TYR A 579 23.90 -6.50 18.42
N ALA A 580 25.17 -6.89 18.57
CA ALA A 580 25.80 -7.10 19.87
C ALA A 580 25.75 -5.83 20.73
N LYS A 581 26.08 -4.67 20.16
CA LYS A 581 26.00 -3.37 20.84
C LYS A 581 24.57 -2.98 21.21
N MET A 582 23.58 -3.34 20.38
CA MET A 582 22.16 -3.16 20.67
C MET A 582 21.72 -4.00 21.87
N MET A 583 22.15 -5.27 21.92
CA MET A 583 21.80 -6.21 23.00
C MET A 583 22.55 -5.95 24.32
N GLY A 584 23.72 -5.29 24.25
CA GLY A 584 24.55 -4.96 25.41
C GLY A 584 24.28 -3.58 26.02
N ASP A 585 23.39 -2.79 25.42
CA ASP A 585 22.90 -1.51 25.94
C ASP A 585 21.81 -1.73 27.00
#